data_AF-A0A7L4Z8L7-F1
#
_entry.id   AF-A0A7L4Z8L7-F1
#
_cell.length_a   1.000
_cell.length_b   1.000
_cell.length_c   1.000
_cell.angle_alpha   90.00
_cell.angle_beta   90.00
_cell.angle_gamma   90.00
#
_symmetry.space_group_name_H-M   'P 1'
#
loop_
_entity.id
_entity.type
_entity.pdbx_description
1 polymer ?
#
loop_
_entity_poly.entity_id
_entity_poly.type
_entity_poly.pdbx_seq_one_letter_code
_entity_poly.pdbx_strand_id
1 'polypeptide(L)'
;MGALQIVGVHGIRQGASATTEALSRSWQESVDDALACSGLAPVAGPVGLTVPSYQGVYPKTATRYMRLGPDAARAAGDEPVDEEEEAFILEALAAYAPSAAAQEQDSPMAGRTLGAGRLTPRILRRAEAVDRVAGKGVTDRLLWLVREAHGYLRHEGTAAAVRAVIREALVTTGARMVIAHSLGTVVFYDMLTRGEVPPAADGGPGVASLITCGSPLGWLAVRKGVHTAGTPLSVPAGVEWTNLYAVNDPVNKGRGLSHLAVGVTDVRVDNGRLSAHDVHRYLDKPAVAEGIGKARRH
;
A
#
# COMPACT_ATOMS: atom_id res chain seq x y z
N MET A 1 -0.82 32.23 -8.57
CA MET A 1 -1.49 31.05 -7.98
C MET A 1 -0.44 30.23 -7.24
N GLY A 2 -0.74 29.74 -6.04
CA GLY A 2 0.17 28.88 -5.29
C GLY A 2 0.42 27.54 -5.99
N ALA A 3 1.44 26.81 -5.56
CA ALA A 3 1.68 25.45 -6.04
C ALA A 3 0.60 24.51 -5.50
N LEU A 4 0.07 23.62 -6.34
CA LEU A 4 -0.84 22.55 -5.90
C LEU A 4 -0.04 21.60 -5.01
N GLN A 5 -0.46 21.46 -3.76
CA GLN A 5 0.19 20.59 -2.79
C GLN A 5 -0.40 19.19 -2.86
N ILE A 6 0.47 18.18 -2.96
CA ILE A 6 0.13 16.77 -2.99
C ILE A 6 0.89 16.09 -1.84
N VAL A 7 0.21 15.20 -1.11
CA VAL A 7 0.87 14.30 -0.17
C VAL A 7 0.96 12.90 -0.76
N GLY A 8 2.18 12.38 -0.88
CA GLY A 8 2.42 11.01 -1.31
C GLY A 8 2.50 10.07 -0.11
N VAL A 9 1.68 9.02 -0.08
CA VAL A 9 1.73 7.99 0.95
C VAL A 9 2.39 6.74 0.38
N HIS A 10 3.70 6.61 0.61
CA HIS A 10 4.45 5.42 0.18
C HIS A 10 4.00 4.18 0.96
N GLY A 11 4.34 2.98 0.48
CA GLY A 11 4.35 1.76 1.29
C GLY A 11 5.61 1.63 2.17
N ILE A 12 5.71 0.54 2.93
CA ILE A 12 6.72 0.36 4.00
C ILE A 12 8.12 -0.01 3.41
N ARG A 13 8.28 -0.06 2.08
CA ARG A 13 9.59 -0.16 1.39
C ARG A 13 10.29 1.17 1.11
N GLN A 14 10.27 2.12 2.04
CA GLN A 14 10.90 3.43 1.79
C GLN A 14 12.44 3.30 1.64
N GLY A 15 13.05 2.32 2.32
CA GLY A 15 14.50 2.11 2.38
C GLY A 15 15.07 2.62 3.71
N ALA A 16 16.18 2.04 4.20
CA ALA A 16 16.70 2.32 5.53
C ALA A 16 17.30 3.75 5.73
N SER A 17 17.45 4.49 4.63
CA SER A 17 17.96 5.87 4.61
C SER A 17 16.93 6.85 4.01
N ALA A 18 15.67 6.47 3.97
CA ALA A 18 14.65 7.20 3.24
C ALA A 18 14.19 8.43 4.02
N THR A 19 14.69 9.61 3.68
CA THR A 19 14.19 10.85 4.28
C THR A 19 12.98 11.37 3.52
N THR A 20 12.17 12.21 4.19
CA THR A 20 11.04 12.89 3.55
C THR A 20 11.50 13.65 2.32
N GLU A 21 12.64 14.34 2.38
CA GLU A 21 13.19 15.12 1.27
C GLU A 21 13.60 14.23 0.09
N ALA A 22 14.25 13.09 0.37
CA ALA A 22 14.69 12.17 -0.67
C ALA A 22 13.50 11.49 -1.38
N LEU A 23 12.51 11.03 -0.61
CA LEU A 23 11.29 10.44 -1.17
C LEU A 23 10.48 11.47 -1.97
N SER A 24 10.32 12.68 -1.42
CA SER A 24 9.60 13.78 -2.08
C SER A 24 10.23 14.14 -3.41
N ARG A 25 11.56 14.30 -3.44
CA ARG A 25 12.30 14.60 -4.68
C ARG A 25 12.14 13.48 -5.72
N SER A 26 12.32 12.24 -5.30
CA SER A 26 12.25 11.07 -6.18
C SER A 26 10.86 10.93 -6.83
N TRP A 27 9.78 11.14 -6.07
CA TRP A 27 8.44 11.11 -6.64
C TRP A 27 8.12 12.36 -7.47
N GLN A 28 8.62 13.54 -7.07
CA GLN A 28 8.43 14.79 -7.80
C GLN A 28 9.00 14.68 -9.21
N GLU A 29 10.21 14.12 -9.37
CA GLU A 29 10.83 13.88 -10.68
C GLU A 29 9.92 13.04 -11.60
N SER A 30 9.33 11.95 -11.09
CA SER A 30 8.42 11.11 -11.88
C SER A 30 7.11 11.81 -12.24
N VAL A 31 6.58 12.65 -11.35
CA VAL A 31 5.36 13.44 -11.60
C VAL A 31 5.62 14.54 -12.63
N ASP A 32 6.76 15.22 -12.55
CA ASP A 32 7.17 16.26 -13.50
C ASP A 32 7.35 15.66 -14.90
N ASP A 33 7.98 14.48 -15.00
CA ASP A 33 8.12 13.73 -16.24
C ASP A 33 6.75 13.36 -16.83
N ALA A 34 5.82 12.89 -16.01
CA ALA A 34 4.46 12.55 -16.44
C ALA A 34 3.70 13.78 -16.97
N LEU A 35 3.80 14.91 -16.28
CA LEU A 35 3.17 16.18 -16.67
C LEU A 35 3.76 16.72 -17.97
N ALA A 36 5.08 16.61 -18.15
CA ALA A 36 5.77 17.02 -19.37
C ALA A 36 5.37 16.13 -20.56
N CYS A 37 5.43 14.81 -20.40
CA CYS A 37 5.10 13.85 -21.46
C CYS A 37 3.62 13.91 -21.87
N SER A 38 2.73 14.25 -20.94
CA SER A 38 1.29 14.37 -21.21
C SER A 38 0.89 15.75 -21.77
N GLY A 39 1.82 16.71 -21.84
CA GLY A 39 1.52 18.10 -22.25
C GLY A 39 0.61 18.86 -21.27
N LEU A 40 0.43 18.33 -20.05
CA LEU A 40 -0.47 18.88 -19.02
C LEU A 40 0.24 19.83 -18.05
N ALA A 41 1.56 19.99 -18.14
CA ALA A 41 2.32 20.91 -17.29
C ALA A 41 1.75 22.35 -17.25
N PRO A 42 1.33 22.98 -18.39
CA PRO A 42 0.75 24.32 -18.35
C PRO A 42 -0.59 24.38 -17.59
N VAL A 43 -1.40 23.32 -17.68
CA VAL A 43 -2.70 23.22 -17.00
C VAL A 43 -2.52 22.93 -15.51
N ALA A 44 -1.59 22.03 -15.18
CA ALA A 44 -1.30 21.66 -13.81
C ALA A 44 -0.64 22.80 -13.02
N GLY A 45 0.10 23.70 -13.68
CA GLY A 45 0.87 24.75 -13.00
C GLY A 45 1.94 24.19 -12.06
N PRO A 46 2.49 25.01 -11.12
CA PRO A 46 3.47 24.52 -10.17
C PRO A 46 2.88 23.46 -9.23
N VAL A 47 3.52 22.29 -9.10
CA VAL A 47 3.11 21.21 -8.21
C VAL A 47 4.19 21.03 -7.13
N GLY A 48 3.76 20.87 -5.88
CA GLY A 48 4.63 20.52 -4.76
C GLY A 48 4.21 19.19 -4.16
N LEU A 49 5.09 18.20 -4.19
CA LEU A 49 4.85 16.88 -3.63
C LEU A 49 5.64 16.67 -2.33
N THR A 50 4.94 16.26 -1.27
CA THR A 50 5.55 15.88 0.01
C THR A 50 5.26 14.41 0.30
N VAL A 51 6.30 13.60 0.40
CA VAL A 51 6.21 12.17 0.71
C VAL A 51 6.83 11.95 2.10
N PRO A 52 6.03 11.97 3.18
CA PRO A 52 6.56 11.83 4.52
C PRO A 52 7.19 10.44 4.71
N SER A 53 8.41 10.44 5.23
CA SER A 53 9.06 9.22 5.70
C SER A 53 8.55 8.87 7.09
N TYR A 54 8.04 7.66 7.24
CA TYR A 54 7.63 7.11 8.54
C TYR A 54 8.51 5.93 8.96
N GLN A 55 9.70 5.78 8.34
CA GLN A 55 10.68 4.76 8.71
C GLN A 55 11.10 4.83 10.19
N GLY A 56 11.11 6.04 10.78
CA GLY A 56 11.58 6.26 12.15
C GLY A 56 10.58 5.78 13.22
N VAL A 57 9.31 5.64 12.85
CA VAL A 57 8.23 5.22 13.76
C VAL A 57 7.79 3.77 13.53
N TYR A 58 8.26 3.15 12.45
CA TYR A 58 8.03 1.74 12.17
C TYR A 58 9.16 0.89 12.78
N PRO A 59 8.85 -0.13 13.59
CA PRO A 59 9.87 -0.90 14.29
C PRO A 59 10.75 -1.73 13.33
N LYS A 60 12.05 -1.78 13.62
CA LYS A 60 12.96 -2.76 13.01
C LYS A 60 12.65 -4.13 13.56
N THR A 61 12.09 -5.00 12.74
CA THR A 61 11.95 -6.42 13.09
C THR A 61 13.13 -7.20 12.52
N ALA A 62 13.72 -8.06 13.36
CA ALA A 62 14.83 -8.92 12.98
C ALA A 62 14.31 -10.17 12.25
N THR A 63 13.76 -10.00 11.05
CA THR A 63 13.59 -11.12 10.12
C THR A 63 14.29 -10.81 8.81
N ARG A 64 14.67 -11.85 8.06
CA ARG A 64 15.30 -11.75 6.73
C ARG A 64 14.50 -10.87 5.74
N TYR A 65 13.26 -10.53 6.07
CA TYR A 65 12.27 -9.88 5.22
C TYR A 65 11.59 -8.66 5.89
N MET A 66 12.23 -7.96 6.83
CA MET A 66 11.80 -6.61 7.23
C MET A 66 13.02 -5.80 7.66
N ARG A 67 13.15 -4.55 7.17
CA ARG A 67 14.05 -3.55 7.78
C ARG A 67 13.55 -2.13 7.50
N LEU A 68 12.83 -1.55 8.46
CA LEU A 68 12.71 -0.09 8.65
C LEU A 68 13.02 0.26 10.12
N GLY A 69 13.73 1.37 10.37
CA GLY A 69 14.05 1.96 11.69
C GLY A 69 15.56 2.31 11.88
N PRO A 70 16.01 2.93 12.98
CA PRO A 70 17.44 3.21 13.25
C PRO A 70 18.22 1.98 13.77
N ASP A 71 19.53 1.86 13.50
CA ASP A 71 20.35 0.66 13.86
C ASP A 71 20.51 0.43 15.37
N ALA A 72 20.14 1.40 16.19
CA ALA A 72 20.37 1.41 17.62
C ALA A 72 19.07 1.22 18.41
N ALA A 73 18.59 -0.02 18.53
CA ALA A 73 17.83 -0.49 19.69
C ALA A 73 17.73 -2.01 19.65
N ARG A 74 18.01 -2.66 20.80
CA ARG A 74 18.04 -4.11 21.00
C ARG A 74 16.84 -4.77 20.32
N ALA A 75 17.11 -5.64 19.35
CA ALA A 75 16.11 -6.52 18.78
C ALA A 75 15.46 -7.32 19.92
N ALA A 76 14.18 -7.06 20.19
CA ALA A 76 13.31 -8.12 20.67
C ALA A 76 13.47 -9.29 19.68
N GLY A 77 13.71 -10.49 20.22
CA GLY A 77 14.34 -11.59 19.52
C GLY A 77 13.62 -12.08 18.26
N ASP A 78 14.28 -13.03 17.62
CA ASP A 78 13.87 -13.90 16.52
C ASP A 78 12.64 -14.76 16.94
N GLU A 79 11.53 -14.11 17.31
CA GLU A 79 10.33 -14.78 17.78
C GLU A 79 9.67 -15.54 16.62
N PRO A 80 9.29 -16.81 16.83
CA PRO A 80 8.55 -17.59 15.84
C PRO A 80 7.26 -16.89 15.42
N VAL A 81 6.81 -17.16 14.20
CA VAL A 81 5.47 -16.78 13.74
C VAL A 81 4.44 -17.35 14.70
N ASP A 82 3.69 -16.48 15.37
CA ASP A 82 2.58 -16.89 16.22
C ASP A 82 1.38 -17.36 15.39
N GLU A 83 0.37 -17.94 16.06
CA GLU A 83 -0.80 -18.51 15.39
C GLU A 83 -1.61 -17.46 14.61
N GLU A 84 -1.62 -16.21 15.07
CA GLU A 84 -2.36 -15.11 14.45
C GLU A 84 -1.66 -14.63 13.18
N GLU A 85 -0.34 -14.43 13.24
CA GLU A 85 0.50 -14.10 12.09
C GLU A 85 0.49 -15.24 11.06
N GLU A 86 0.53 -16.50 11.51
CA GLU A 86 0.39 -17.65 10.61
C GLU A 86 -0.96 -17.63 9.89
N ALA A 87 -2.07 -17.41 10.61
CA ALA A 87 -3.39 -17.33 10.01
C ALA A 87 -3.49 -16.20 8.98
N PHE A 88 -2.92 -15.03 9.30
CA PHE A 88 -2.87 -13.89 8.38
C PHE A 88 -2.07 -14.21 7.10
N ILE A 89 -0.90 -14.85 7.25
CA ILE A 89 -0.07 -15.27 6.12
C ILE A 89 -0.80 -16.30 5.25
N LEU A 90 -1.40 -17.31 5.86
CA LEU A 90 -2.10 -18.36 5.13
C LEU A 90 -3.31 -17.83 4.37
N GLU A 91 -4.04 -16.86 4.92
CA GLU A 91 -5.15 -16.18 4.25
C GLU A 91 -4.65 -15.35 3.05
N ALA A 92 -3.55 -14.61 3.22
CA ALA A 92 -2.95 -13.88 2.11
C ALA A 92 -2.47 -14.83 0.99
N LEU A 93 -1.79 -15.93 1.31
CA LEU A 93 -1.38 -16.93 0.33
C LEU A 93 -2.57 -17.63 -0.34
N ALA A 94 -3.68 -17.84 0.38
CA ALA A 94 -4.92 -18.38 -0.18
C ALA A 94 -5.48 -17.50 -1.30
N ALA A 95 -5.30 -16.17 -1.20
CA ALA A 95 -5.72 -15.26 -2.25
C ALA A 95 -4.97 -15.51 -3.58
N TYR A 96 -3.77 -16.07 -3.55
CA TYR A 96 -2.96 -16.37 -4.74
C TYR A 96 -3.12 -17.81 -5.24
N ALA A 97 -3.29 -18.75 -4.31
CA ALA A 97 -3.44 -20.17 -4.63
C ALA A 97 -4.67 -20.78 -3.93
N PRO A 98 -5.90 -20.41 -4.33
CA PRO A 98 -7.13 -20.89 -3.69
C PRO A 98 -7.35 -22.40 -3.86
N SER A 99 -6.87 -23.01 -4.95
CA SER A 99 -6.95 -24.46 -5.13
C SER A 99 -6.05 -25.21 -4.15
N ALA A 100 -4.85 -24.68 -3.86
CA ALA A 100 -3.96 -25.25 -2.86
C ALA A 100 -4.53 -25.09 -1.45
N ALA A 101 -5.28 -24.01 -1.20
CA ALA A 101 -6.03 -23.81 0.02
C ALA A 101 -7.04 -24.93 0.28
N ALA A 102 -7.88 -25.21 -0.71
CA ALA A 102 -8.90 -26.24 -0.64
C ALA A 102 -8.26 -27.63 -0.46
N GLN A 103 -7.23 -27.95 -1.24
CA GLN A 103 -6.53 -29.22 -1.14
C GLN A 103 -5.87 -29.47 0.24
N GLU A 104 -5.38 -28.41 0.91
CA GLU A 104 -4.86 -28.53 2.28
C GLU A 104 -5.98 -28.80 3.30
N GLN A 105 -7.15 -28.20 3.12
CA GLN A 105 -8.32 -28.40 3.99
C GLN A 105 -8.88 -29.83 3.89
N ASP A 106 -8.83 -30.42 2.69
CA ASP A 106 -9.28 -31.80 2.43
C ASP A 106 -8.27 -32.88 2.83
N SER A 107 -7.09 -32.48 3.33
CA SER A 107 -6.02 -33.41 3.71
C SER A 107 -6.21 -33.97 5.13
N PRO A 108 -5.87 -35.25 5.39
CA PRO A 108 -5.81 -35.79 6.75
C PRO A 108 -4.74 -35.11 7.65
N MET A 109 -3.91 -34.24 7.07
CA MET A 109 -2.95 -33.39 7.79
C MET A 109 -3.42 -31.94 7.94
N ALA A 110 -4.69 -31.62 7.66
CA ALA A 110 -5.26 -30.29 7.82
C ALA A 110 -5.02 -29.77 9.25
N GLY A 111 -4.50 -28.53 9.35
CA GLY A 111 -4.17 -27.92 10.63
C GLY A 111 -2.95 -28.50 11.37
N ARG A 112 -2.27 -29.51 10.82
CA ARG A 112 -1.09 -30.12 11.44
C ARG A 112 0.21 -29.50 10.95
N THR A 113 1.06 -29.13 11.91
CA THR A 113 2.40 -28.58 11.68
C THR A 113 3.45 -29.54 12.25
N LEU A 114 4.42 -29.95 11.44
CA LEU A 114 5.57 -30.75 11.88
C LEU A 114 6.71 -29.83 12.32
N GLY A 115 6.76 -29.53 13.63
CA GLY A 115 7.85 -28.78 14.26
C GLY A 115 7.72 -27.25 14.19
N ALA A 116 8.47 -26.57 15.07
CA ALA A 116 8.58 -25.12 15.12
C ALA A 116 9.78 -24.67 14.27
N GLY A 117 9.52 -24.34 13.00
CA GLY A 117 10.46 -23.64 12.13
C GLY A 117 10.19 -22.13 12.09
N ARG A 118 11.11 -21.35 11.52
CA ARG A 118 10.93 -19.89 11.32
C ARG A 118 9.68 -19.53 10.52
N LEU A 119 9.28 -20.41 9.60
CA LEU A 119 7.97 -20.43 8.96
C LEU A 119 7.42 -21.83 9.20
N THR A 120 6.12 -21.94 9.42
CA THR A 120 5.50 -23.24 9.61
C THR A 120 5.55 -24.04 8.30
N PRO A 121 5.68 -25.37 8.35
CA PRO A 121 5.50 -26.24 7.19
C PRO A 121 4.23 -25.97 6.36
N ARG A 122 3.17 -25.44 6.99
CA ARG A 122 1.93 -25.04 6.30
C ARG A 122 2.18 -23.83 5.39
N ILE A 123 2.83 -22.79 5.91
CA ILE A 123 3.23 -21.61 5.13
C ILE A 123 4.13 -22.03 3.96
N LEU A 124 5.12 -22.89 4.20
CA LEU A 124 6.06 -23.33 3.16
C LEU A 124 5.35 -24.09 2.01
N ARG A 125 4.46 -25.03 2.33
CA ARG A 125 3.68 -25.75 1.29
C ARG A 125 2.83 -24.81 0.45
N ARG A 126 2.20 -23.82 1.09
CA ARG A 126 1.34 -22.86 0.40
C ARG A 126 2.14 -21.87 -0.42
N ALA A 127 3.32 -21.48 0.07
CA ALA A 127 4.30 -20.68 -0.66
C ALA A 127 4.75 -21.37 -1.95
N GLU A 128 5.08 -22.65 -1.91
CA GLU A 128 5.42 -23.43 -3.10
C GLU A 128 4.26 -23.52 -4.11
N ALA A 129 3.01 -23.54 -3.64
CA ALA A 129 1.85 -23.48 -4.52
C ALA A 129 1.69 -22.11 -5.18
N VAL A 130 1.91 -21.02 -4.44
CA VAL A 130 1.90 -19.66 -4.98
C VAL A 130 2.99 -19.49 -6.03
N ASP A 131 4.22 -19.91 -5.76
CA ASP A 131 5.33 -19.81 -6.71
C ASP A 131 5.09 -20.62 -8.00
N ARG A 132 4.34 -21.74 -7.92
CA ARG A 132 3.92 -22.51 -9.11
C ARG A 132 2.91 -21.76 -9.98
N VAL A 133 2.04 -20.96 -9.39
CA VAL A 133 0.96 -20.24 -10.10
C VAL A 133 1.40 -18.85 -10.56
N ALA A 134 2.09 -18.12 -9.68
CA ALA A 134 2.46 -16.71 -9.90
C ALA A 134 3.90 -16.53 -10.40
N GLY A 135 4.73 -17.57 -10.34
CA GLY A 135 6.14 -17.55 -10.74
C GLY A 135 7.10 -17.56 -9.55
N LYS A 136 8.31 -18.10 -9.77
CA LYS A 136 9.36 -18.22 -8.74
C LYS A 136 9.72 -16.87 -8.12
N GLY A 137 9.80 -16.82 -6.79
CA GLY A 137 10.22 -15.64 -6.04
C GLY A 137 9.13 -14.57 -5.87
N VAL A 138 7.91 -14.81 -6.36
CA VAL A 138 6.75 -13.98 -6.01
C VAL A 138 6.44 -14.12 -4.53
N THR A 139 6.57 -15.34 -3.98
CA THR A 139 6.24 -15.57 -2.58
C THR A 139 7.14 -14.81 -1.61
N ASP A 140 8.43 -14.65 -1.90
CA ASP A 140 9.32 -13.87 -1.04
C ASP A 140 8.87 -12.40 -0.93
N ARG A 141 8.47 -11.79 -2.05
CA ARG A 141 7.94 -10.42 -2.08
C ARG A 141 6.56 -10.32 -1.41
N LEU A 142 5.74 -11.36 -1.56
CA LEU A 142 4.42 -11.44 -0.96
C LEU A 142 4.51 -11.59 0.56
N LEU A 143 5.32 -12.53 1.07
CA LEU A 143 5.53 -12.73 2.50
C LEU A 143 6.06 -11.46 3.17
N TRP A 144 6.95 -10.75 2.49
CA TRP A 144 7.43 -9.45 2.92
C TRP A 144 6.26 -8.45 3.11
N LEU A 145 5.48 -8.21 2.06
CA LEU A 145 4.36 -7.26 2.10
C LEU A 145 3.28 -7.66 3.13
N VAL A 146 2.98 -8.96 3.21
CA VAL A 146 1.97 -9.50 4.13
C VAL A 146 2.38 -9.29 5.58
N ARG A 147 3.64 -9.56 5.92
CA ARG A 147 4.11 -9.38 7.29
C ARG A 147 4.21 -7.90 7.67
N GLU A 148 4.53 -7.01 6.73
CA GLU A 148 4.46 -5.57 6.97
C GLU A 148 3.02 -5.08 7.15
N ALA A 149 2.10 -5.56 6.32
CA ALA A 149 0.68 -5.28 6.51
C ALA A 149 0.20 -5.79 7.88
N HIS A 150 0.60 -7.01 8.27
CA HIS A 150 0.31 -7.57 9.58
C HIS A 150 0.84 -6.68 10.71
N GLY A 151 2.10 -6.25 10.64
CA GLY A 151 2.69 -5.36 11.64
C GLY A 151 1.94 -4.03 11.80
N TYR A 152 1.57 -3.39 10.68
CA TYR A 152 0.75 -2.17 10.71
C TYR A 152 -0.63 -2.44 11.33
N LEU A 153 -1.33 -3.50 10.89
CA LEU A 153 -2.70 -3.77 11.34
C LEU A 153 -2.77 -4.26 12.78
N ARG A 154 -1.73 -4.93 13.27
CA ARG A 154 -1.72 -5.56 14.60
C ARG A 154 -1.27 -4.64 15.71
N HIS A 155 -0.32 -3.75 15.41
CA HIS A 155 0.30 -2.87 16.41
C HIS A 155 -0.26 -1.47 16.28
N GLU A 156 -1.39 -1.21 16.95
CA GLU A 156 -2.06 0.10 16.91
C GLU A 156 -1.14 1.27 17.29
N GLY A 157 -0.16 1.06 18.18
CA GLY A 157 0.85 2.09 18.49
C GLY A 157 1.71 2.47 17.28
N THR A 158 2.16 1.48 16.50
CA THR A 158 2.88 1.70 15.24
C THR A 158 1.96 2.31 14.19
N ALA A 159 0.73 1.78 14.05
CA ALA A 159 -0.26 2.29 13.11
C ALA A 159 -0.57 3.77 13.36
N ALA A 160 -0.86 4.14 14.61
CA ALA A 160 -1.13 5.50 15.03
C ALA A 160 0.05 6.43 14.79
N ALA A 161 1.28 5.98 15.03
CA ALA A 161 2.47 6.79 14.77
C ALA A 161 2.67 7.05 13.26
N VAL A 162 2.45 6.04 12.41
CA VAL A 162 2.48 6.20 10.94
C VAL A 162 1.38 7.17 10.47
N ARG A 163 0.14 7.00 10.95
CA ARG A 163 -0.98 7.90 10.61
C ARG A 163 -0.74 9.32 11.11
N ALA A 164 -0.10 9.51 12.26
CA ALA A 164 0.26 10.83 12.78
C ALA A 164 1.25 11.57 11.86
N VAL A 165 2.27 10.88 11.35
CA VAL A 165 3.25 11.43 10.39
C VAL A 165 2.56 11.87 9.09
N ILE A 166 1.63 11.07 8.56
CA ILE A 166 0.88 11.42 7.35
C ILE A 166 -0.07 12.60 7.62
N ARG A 167 -0.76 12.59 8.76
CA ARG A 167 -1.65 13.68 9.18
C ARG A 167 -0.89 15.00 9.30
N GLU A 168 0.30 14.99 9.90
CA GLU A 168 1.14 16.17 10.02
C GLU A 168 1.54 16.73 8.66
N ALA A 169 1.87 15.86 7.69
CA ALA A 169 2.15 16.28 6.32
C ALA A 169 0.92 16.93 5.65
N LEU A 170 -0.28 16.37 5.84
CA LEU A 170 -1.54 16.95 5.31
C LEU A 170 -1.82 18.32 5.92
N VAL A 171 -1.67 18.47 7.24
CA VAL A 171 -1.90 19.75 7.94
C VAL A 171 -0.88 20.80 7.49
N THR A 172 0.40 20.43 7.45
CA THR A 172 1.50 21.36 7.11
C THR A 172 1.41 21.85 5.68
N THR A 173 1.05 20.97 4.74
CA THR A 173 0.99 21.32 3.31
C THR A 173 -0.37 21.88 2.89
N GLY A 174 -1.44 21.59 3.64
CA GLY A 174 -2.81 21.85 3.21
C GLY A 174 -3.21 21.05 1.95
N ALA A 175 -2.52 19.95 1.66
CA ALA A 175 -2.77 19.14 0.47
C ALA A 175 -4.17 18.51 0.50
N ARG A 176 -4.93 18.72 -0.58
CA ARG A 176 -6.24 18.09 -0.80
C ARG A 176 -6.18 16.95 -1.81
N MET A 177 -4.99 16.66 -2.33
CA MET A 177 -4.73 15.55 -3.24
C MET A 177 -3.73 14.60 -2.60
N VAL A 178 -4.04 13.31 -2.64
CA VAL A 178 -3.19 12.25 -2.10
C VAL A 178 -2.88 11.21 -3.18
N ILE A 179 -1.61 10.82 -3.27
CA ILE A 179 -1.18 9.68 -4.09
C ILE A 179 -0.64 8.60 -3.15
N ALA A 180 -1.34 7.48 -3.02
CA ALA A 180 -0.94 6.39 -2.16
C ALA A 180 -0.45 5.18 -2.97
N HIS A 181 0.62 4.53 -2.52
CA HIS A 181 1.23 3.39 -3.21
C HIS A 181 1.37 2.17 -2.29
N SER A 182 1.11 0.98 -2.83
CA SER A 182 1.32 -0.30 -2.11
C SER A 182 0.61 -0.30 -0.75
N LEU A 183 1.30 -0.64 0.34
CA LEU A 183 0.77 -0.61 1.70
C LEU A 183 0.29 0.79 2.12
N GLY A 184 0.84 1.86 1.56
CA GLY A 184 0.36 3.23 1.79
C GLY A 184 -1.10 3.43 1.40
N THR A 185 -1.62 2.65 0.44
CA THR A 185 -3.05 2.68 0.09
C THR A 185 -3.93 2.14 1.22
N VAL A 186 -3.44 1.15 1.98
CA VAL A 186 -4.14 0.59 3.14
C VAL A 186 -4.09 1.57 4.30
N VAL A 187 -2.92 2.15 4.57
CA VAL A 187 -2.73 3.16 5.62
C VAL A 187 -3.64 4.36 5.39
N PHE A 188 -3.69 4.87 4.16
CA PHE A 188 -4.51 6.04 3.86
C PHE A 188 -6.01 5.71 3.88
N TYR A 189 -6.41 4.52 3.41
CA TYR A 189 -7.79 4.06 3.55
C TYR A 189 -8.21 3.89 5.01
N ASP A 190 -7.35 3.33 5.86
CA ASP A 190 -7.55 3.24 7.32
C ASP A 190 -7.79 4.63 7.92
N MET A 191 -6.95 5.62 7.57
CA MET A 191 -7.16 7.01 7.97
C MET A 191 -8.53 7.57 7.55
N LEU A 192 -8.96 7.32 6.30
CA LEU A 192 -10.26 7.76 5.82
C LEU A 192 -11.40 7.13 6.62
N THR A 193 -11.35 5.81 6.84
CA THR A 193 -12.40 5.09 7.59
C THR A 193 -12.50 5.49 9.06
N ARG A 194 -11.39 5.93 9.66
CA ARG A 194 -11.34 6.38 11.05
C ARG A 194 -11.66 7.86 11.23
N GLY A 195 -11.91 8.61 10.15
CA GLY A 195 -12.10 10.06 10.21
C GLY A 195 -10.82 10.80 10.62
N GLU A 196 -9.66 10.23 10.30
CA GLU A 196 -8.34 10.72 10.69
C GLU A 196 -7.71 11.66 9.64
N VAL A 197 -8.40 11.92 8.54
CA VAL A 197 -7.99 12.95 7.57
C VAL A 197 -8.44 14.32 8.08
N PRO A 198 -7.55 15.32 8.21
CA PRO A 198 -7.92 16.66 8.67
C PRO A 198 -9.00 17.27 7.77
N PRO A 199 -10.05 17.92 8.32
CA PRO A 199 -11.06 18.59 7.51
C PRO A 199 -10.45 19.77 6.75
N ALA A 200 -11.01 20.09 5.59
CA ALA A 200 -10.61 21.30 4.88
C ALA A 200 -11.16 22.55 5.60
N ALA A 201 -10.43 23.65 5.52
CA ALA A 201 -10.82 24.91 6.18
C ALA A 201 -12.13 25.50 5.65
N ASP A 202 -12.53 25.12 4.44
CA ASP A 202 -13.77 25.51 3.77
C ASP A 202 -14.99 24.64 4.15
N GLY A 203 -14.83 23.69 5.07
CA GLY A 203 -15.87 22.73 5.46
C GLY A 203 -16.12 21.62 4.44
N GLY A 204 -15.34 21.58 3.35
CA GLY A 204 -15.34 20.49 2.38
C GLY A 204 -14.56 19.26 2.86
N PRO A 205 -14.44 18.22 2.01
CA PRO A 205 -13.64 17.05 2.34
C PRO A 205 -12.18 17.46 2.50
N GLY A 206 -11.52 16.91 3.53
CA GLY A 206 -10.10 17.13 3.81
C GLY A 206 -9.20 16.76 2.63
N VAL A 207 -9.58 15.71 1.91
CA VAL A 207 -8.96 15.29 0.66
C VAL A 207 -10.05 15.15 -0.39
N ALA A 208 -9.90 15.85 -1.51
CA ALA A 208 -10.85 15.84 -2.62
C ALA A 208 -10.46 14.86 -3.72
N SER A 209 -9.17 14.53 -3.84
CA SER A 209 -8.65 13.61 -4.86
C SER A 209 -7.72 12.57 -4.25
N LEU A 210 -8.00 11.29 -4.50
CA LEU A 210 -7.19 10.15 -4.10
C LEU A 210 -6.79 9.33 -5.32
N ILE A 211 -5.48 9.19 -5.52
CA ILE A 211 -4.92 8.23 -6.48
C ILE A 211 -4.29 7.08 -5.69
N THR A 212 -4.73 5.85 -5.91
CA THR A 212 -4.07 4.66 -5.35
C THR A 212 -3.33 3.89 -6.44
N CYS A 213 -2.12 3.44 -6.14
CA CYS A 213 -1.25 2.74 -7.09
C CYS A 213 -0.84 1.37 -6.51
N GLY A 214 -1.10 0.29 -7.25
CA GLY A 214 -0.65 -1.05 -6.83
C GLY A 214 -1.26 -1.52 -5.50
N SER A 215 -2.54 -1.22 -5.25
CA SER A 215 -3.15 -1.44 -3.94
C SER A 215 -3.38 -2.93 -3.59
N PRO A 216 -3.00 -3.39 -2.38
CA PRO A 216 -3.38 -4.70 -1.86
C PRO A 216 -4.77 -4.71 -1.17
N LEU A 217 -5.54 -3.61 -1.19
CA LEU A 217 -6.88 -3.54 -0.56
C LEU A 217 -7.86 -4.59 -1.12
N GLY A 218 -7.54 -5.18 -2.28
CA GLY A 218 -8.29 -6.30 -2.84
C GLY A 218 -8.20 -7.61 -2.04
N TRP A 219 -7.30 -7.72 -1.05
CA TRP A 219 -7.10 -8.95 -0.30
C TRP A 219 -7.93 -8.99 0.97
N LEU A 220 -8.52 -10.16 1.28
CA LEU A 220 -9.35 -10.33 2.47
C LEU A 220 -8.58 -10.15 3.78
N ALA A 221 -7.34 -10.67 3.86
CA ALA A 221 -6.47 -10.53 5.02
C ALA A 221 -6.22 -9.06 5.38
N VAL A 222 -5.91 -8.23 4.37
CA VAL A 222 -5.69 -6.79 4.53
C VAL A 222 -6.96 -6.09 5.01
N ARG A 223 -8.13 -6.52 4.51
CA ARG A 223 -9.40 -5.92 4.88
C ARG A 223 -9.74 -6.14 6.34
N LYS A 224 -9.52 -7.33 6.92
CA LYS A 224 -9.93 -7.62 8.33
C LYS A 224 -9.40 -6.63 9.37
N GLY A 225 -8.28 -5.95 9.11
CA GLY A 225 -7.69 -4.97 10.03
C GLY A 225 -8.10 -3.50 9.82
N VAL A 226 -8.66 -3.15 8.66
CA VAL A 226 -9.08 -1.76 8.32
C VAL A 226 -10.54 -1.64 7.93
N HIS A 227 -11.21 -2.78 7.77
CA HIS A 227 -12.54 -2.87 7.20
C HIS A 227 -13.26 -4.14 7.66
N THR A 228 -14.58 -4.12 7.64
CA THR A 228 -15.36 -5.33 7.86
C THR A 228 -15.22 -6.26 6.63
N ALA A 229 -14.88 -7.52 6.87
CA ALA A 229 -14.88 -8.52 5.82
C ALA A 229 -16.30 -8.67 5.23
N GLY A 230 -16.43 -8.67 3.90
CA GLY A 230 -17.72 -8.85 3.21
C GLY A 230 -18.49 -7.56 2.89
N THR A 231 -18.11 -6.40 3.44
CA THR A 231 -18.73 -5.11 3.09
C THR A 231 -17.99 -4.43 1.94
N PRO A 232 -18.65 -3.72 1.02
CA PRO A 232 -17.95 -2.91 0.02
C PRO A 232 -17.03 -1.88 0.69
N LEU A 233 -15.87 -1.57 0.10
CA LEU A 233 -15.07 -0.43 0.52
C LEU A 233 -15.90 0.84 0.32
N SER A 234 -15.86 1.72 1.32
CA SER A 234 -16.61 2.98 1.29
C SER A 234 -15.73 4.07 0.71
N VAL A 235 -16.22 4.75 -0.32
CA VAL A 235 -15.61 5.99 -0.81
C VAL A 235 -16.24 7.14 -0.03
N PRO A 236 -15.47 7.92 0.76
CA PRO A 236 -16.04 9.04 1.50
C PRO A 236 -16.65 10.08 0.55
N ALA A 237 -17.73 10.72 0.98
CA ALA A 237 -18.45 11.69 0.16
C ALA A 237 -17.52 12.84 -0.27
N GLY A 238 -17.56 13.19 -1.55
CA GLY A 238 -16.72 14.25 -2.12
C GLY A 238 -15.27 13.87 -2.41
N VAL A 239 -14.86 12.61 -2.19
CA VAL A 239 -13.54 12.10 -2.60
C VAL A 239 -13.64 11.49 -3.98
N GLU A 240 -12.90 12.04 -4.94
CA GLU A 240 -12.70 11.40 -6.23
C GLU A 240 -11.55 10.38 -6.15
N TRP A 241 -11.89 9.10 -6.22
CA TRP A 241 -10.91 8.02 -6.09
C TRP A 241 -10.61 7.37 -7.44
N THR A 242 -9.37 7.53 -7.92
CA THR A 242 -8.81 6.81 -9.06
C THR A 242 -7.84 5.73 -8.59
N ASN A 243 -8.01 4.48 -9.02
CA ASN A 243 -7.10 3.38 -8.68
C ASN A 243 -6.35 2.87 -9.92
N LEU A 244 -5.03 3.01 -9.91
CA LEU A 244 -4.14 2.49 -10.93
C LEU A 244 -3.70 1.06 -10.57
N TYR A 245 -3.94 0.12 -11.47
CA TYR A 245 -3.48 -1.26 -11.34
C TYR A 245 -2.73 -1.73 -12.58
N ALA A 246 -1.58 -2.37 -12.38
CA ALA A 246 -0.78 -2.95 -13.45
C ALA A 246 -0.98 -4.46 -13.58
N VAL A 247 -1.06 -4.95 -14.82
CA VAL A 247 -1.36 -6.36 -15.14
C VAL A 247 -0.38 -7.34 -14.49
N ASN A 248 0.90 -6.98 -14.50
CA ASN A 248 1.97 -7.84 -13.98
C ASN A 248 2.38 -7.48 -12.55
N ASP A 249 1.63 -6.59 -11.89
CA ASP A 249 1.91 -6.27 -10.50
C ASP A 249 1.38 -7.39 -9.61
N PRO A 250 2.29 -8.13 -8.92
CA PRO A 250 1.87 -9.23 -8.07
C PRO A 250 0.99 -8.75 -6.92
N VAL A 251 1.10 -7.50 -6.47
CA VAL A 251 0.40 -6.98 -5.29
C VAL A 251 -1.09 -6.79 -5.56
N ASN A 252 -1.46 -6.10 -6.64
CA ASN A 252 -2.87 -5.97 -7.01
C ASN A 252 -3.38 -7.19 -7.82
N LYS A 253 -2.50 -8.16 -8.13
CA LYS A 253 -2.79 -9.37 -8.90
C LYS A 253 -3.40 -9.08 -10.29
N GLY A 254 -3.02 -7.96 -10.89
CA GLY A 254 -3.58 -7.50 -12.16
C GLY A 254 -5.06 -7.10 -12.10
N ARG A 255 -5.58 -6.75 -10.92
CA ARG A 255 -6.99 -6.38 -10.71
C ARG A 255 -7.14 -5.01 -10.04
N GLY A 256 -8.19 -4.30 -10.42
CA GLY A 256 -8.57 -3.03 -9.80
C GLY A 256 -9.51 -3.18 -8.59
N LEU A 257 -9.91 -2.06 -7.98
CA LEU A 257 -10.72 -1.98 -6.77
C LEU A 257 -12.20 -1.68 -7.00
N SER A 258 -12.62 -1.29 -8.21
CA SER A 258 -14.00 -0.89 -8.53
C SER A 258 -15.03 -2.00 -8.25
N HIS A 259 -14.62 -3.27 -8.32
CA HIS A 259 -15.47 -4.40 -7.96
C HIS A 259 -15.76 -4.50 -6.44
N LEU A 260 -15.00 -3.78 -5.61
CA LEU A 260 -15.15 -3.74 -4.16
C LEU A 260 -15.74 -2.42 -3.67
N ALA A 261 -15.77 -1.37 -4.49
CA ALA A 261 -16.05 -0.02 -4.04
C ALA A 261 -16.84 0.75 -5.11
N VAL A 262 -18.09 1.10 -4.81
CA VAL A 262 -18.86 2.01 -5.68
C VAL A 262 -18.22 3.40 -5.59
N GLY A 263 -17.91 3.99 -6.75
CA GLY A 263 -17.30 5.32 -6.83
C GLY A 263 -15.78 5.32 -7.04
N VAL A 264 -15.13 4.15 -7.08
CA VAL A 264 -13.71 4.04 -7.49
C VAL A 264 -13.60 3.87 -9.00
N THR A 265 -12.80 4.73 -9.63
CA THR A 265 -12.48 4.63 -11.06
C THR A 265 -11.19 3.85 -11.23
N ASP A 266 -11.27 2.64 -11.79
CA ASP A 266 -10.08 1.84 -12.09
C ASP A 266 -9.43 2.23 -13.41
N VAL A 267 -8.12 2.47 -13.37
CA VAL A 267 -7.29 2.70 -14.55
C VAL A 267 -6.27 1.57 -14.66
N ARG A 268 -6.38 0.79 -15.74
CA ARG A 268 -5.39 -0.23 -16.06
C ARG A 268 -4.15 0.43 -16.65
N VAL A 269 -2.97 0.13 -16.11
CA VAL A 269 -1.68 0.61 -16.62
C VAL A 269 -0.75 -0.55 -16.98
N ASP A 270 0.26 -0.27 -17.79
CA ASP A 270 1.35 -1.20 -18.07
C ASP A 270 2.67 -0.70 -17.46
N ASN A 271 3.15 -1.41 -16.44
CA ASN A 271 4.41 -1.13 -15.76
C ASN A 271 5.52 -2.09 -16.20
N GLY A 272 5.31 -2.84 -17.28
CA GLY A 272 6.18 -3.91 -17.72
C GLY A 272 6.10 -5.14 -16.82
N ARG A 273 7.03 -6.08 -17.00
CA ARG A 273 7.13 -7.32 -16.20
C ARG A 273 8.14 -7.21 -15.06
N LEU A 274 9.19 -6.43 -15.27
CA LEU A 274 10.24 -6.17 -14.28
C LEU A 274 9.82 -4.95 -13.47
N SER A 275 9.82 -5.08 -12.15
CA SER A 275 9.47 -3.98 -11.23
C SER A 275 8.09 -3.37 -11.50
N ALA A 276 7.11 -4.19 -11.91
CA ALA A 276 5.74 -3.73 -12.18
C ALA A 276 5.06 -3.03 -10.98
N HIS A 277 5.53 -3.34 -9.77
CA HIS A 277 5.05 -2.74 -8.52
C HIS A 277 5.82 -1.47 -8.10
N ASP A 278 6.83 -1.05 -8.86
CA ASP A 278 7.59 0.17 -8.57
C ASP A 278 6.70 1.40 -8.71
N VAL A 279 6.74 2.29 -7.71
CA VAL A 279 5.92 3.50 -7.68
C VAL A 279 6.26 4.45 -8.83
N HIS A 280 7.52 4.53 -9.26
CA HIS A 280 7.92 5.41 -10.37
C HIS A 280 7.23 5.02 -11.68
N ARG A 281 7.01 3.71 -11.89
CA ARG A 281 6.26 3.19 -13.04
C ARG A 281 4.77 3.50 -12.98
N TYR A 282 4.23 3.83 -11.81
CA TYR A 282 2.87 4.32 -11.67
C TYR A 282 2.79 5.84 -11.82
N LEU A 283 3.76 6.57 -11.24
CA LEU A 283 3.80 8.02 -11.27
C LEU A 283 4.06 8.58 -12.67
N ASP A 284 4.82 7.87 -13.50
CA ASP A 284 5.10 8.24 -14.90
C ASP A 284 3.88 8.12 -15.85
N LYS A 285 2.70 7.73 -15.34
CA LYS A 285 1.52 7.42 -16.15
C LYS A 285 0.68 8.67 -16.45
N PRO A 286 0.12 8.80 -17.67
CA PRO A 286 -0.74 9.92 -18.03
C PRO A 286 -1.94 10.13 -17.08
N ALA A 287 -2.48 9.04 -16.53
CA ALA A 287 -3.58 9.10 -15.57
C ALA A 287 -3.24 9.90 -14.29
N VAL A 288 -1.96 9.92 -13.87
CA VAL A 288 -1.51 10.75 -12.75
C VAL A 288 -1.53 12.22 -13.14
N ALA A 289 -0.98 12.56 -14.32
CA ALA A 289 -1.00 13.92 -14.86
C ALA A 289 -2.43 14.45 -15.07
N GLU A 290 -3.35 13.61 -15.58
CA GLU A 290 -4.76 13.92 -15.74
C GLU A 290 -5.45 14.19 -14.38
N GLY A 291 -5.16 13.35 -13.38
CA GLY A 291 -5.66 13.53 -12.01
C GLY A 291 -5.20 14.84 -11.38
N ILE A 292 -3.93 15.20 -11.57
CA ILE A 292 -3.36 16.48 -11.13
C ILE A 292 -4.03 17.64 -11.84
N GLY A 293 -4.17 17.56 -13.17
CA GLY A 293 -4.84 18.58 -13.98
C GLY A 293 -6.30 18.77 -13.58
N LYS A 294 -7.00 17.70 -13.16
CA LYS A 294 -8.37 17.77 -12.64
C LYS A 294 -8.42 18.42 -11.26
N ALA A 295 -7.55 18.02 -10.34
CA ALA A 295 -7.48 18.59 -9.00
C ALA A 295 -7.20 20.09 -9.01
N ARG A 296 -6.47 20.59 -10.01
CA ARG A 296 -6.20 22.04 -10.20
C ARG A 296 -7.43 22.88 -10.56
N ARG A 297 -8.46 22.26 -11.16
CA ARG A 297 -9.69 22.95 -11.60
C ARG A 297 -10.71 23.15 -10.47
N HIS A 298 -10.48 22.52 -9.33
CA HIS A 298 -11.31 22.58 -8.12
C HIS A 298 -10.59 23.37 -7.03
#